data_AF-A0A955CTZ5-F1
#
_entry.id   AF-A0A955CTZ5-F1
#
_cell.length_a   1.000
_cell.length_b   1.000
_cell.length_c   1.000
_cell.angle_alpha   90.00
_cell.angle_beta   90.00
_cell.angle_gamma   90.00
#
_symmetry.space_group_name_H-M   'P 1'
#
loop_
_entity.id
_entity.type
_entity.pdbx_description
1 polymer ?
#
loop_
_entity_poly.entity_id
_entity_poly.type
_entity_poly.pdbx_seq_one_letter_code
_entity_poly.pdbx_strand_id
1 'polypeptide(L)'
;MARRRVPLPFPDLTAAHQCAQCDYNLAGLEHVEHCPECGTAFGPESHMRIVGIPQRSETVLWRRIVWGILIIVGAVLSQTWMYFFASSAMKIVGIVFLVLLAATTGMLLTSRQKSKPTEKITFAWAGIGRREWGRQGAKTELMEWPQEVAVQIITVSTVWQRLIIKTIEMDGESSVFFACGFKCRKEHIPWVQSTIEALQRGEPVPVGPIDITQT
;
A
#
# COMPACT_ATOMS: atom_id res chain seq x y z
N MET A 1 7.53 -24.58 -1.15
CA MET A 1 6.20 -24.46 -0.49
C MET A 1 5.57 -23.13 -0.88
N ALA A 2 4.47 -23.14 -1.64
CA ALA A 2 3.74 -21.93 -1.99
C ALA A 2 2.85 -21.50 -0.80
N ARG A 3 3.04 -20.28 -0.25
CA ARG A 3 2.14 -19.76 0.79
C ARG A 3 0.74 -19.58 0.19
N ARG A 4 -0.27 -20.25 0.78
CA ARG A 4 -1.68 -20.04 0.43
C ARG A 4 -2.01 -18.56 0.65
N ARG A 5 -2.46 -17.85 -0.40
CA ARG A 5 -2.87 -16.44 -0.26
C ARG A 5 -4.19 -16.42 0.52
N VAL A 6 -4.16 -15.92 1.75
CA VAL A 6 -5.39 -15.66 2.52
C VAL A 6 -6.15 -14.54 1.78
N PRO A 7 -7.43 -14.73 1.44
CA PRO A 7 -8.21 -13.66 0.82
C PRO A 7 -8.23 -12.45 1.75
N LEU A 8 -8.02 -11.27 1.18
CA LEU A 8 -8.09 -10.01 1.92
C LEU A 8 -9.50 -9.83 2.47
N PRO A 9 -9.67 -9.65 3.80
CA PRO A 9 -10.96 -9.36 4.38
C PRO A 9 -11.44 -7.98 3.90
N PHE A 10 -12.76 -7.78 3.94
CA PHE A 10 -13.31 -6.43 3.89
C PHE A 10 -12.86 -5.64 5.12
N PRO A 11 -12.82 -4.31 5.06
CA PRO A 11 -12.53 -3.46 6.21
C PRO A 11 -13.48 -3.84 7.33
N ASP A 12 -12.90 -4.37 8.40
CA ASP A 12 -13.63 -4.80 9.57
C ASP A 12 -13.68 -3.63 10.55
N LEU A 13 -14.89 -3.15 10.76
CA LEU A 13 -15.19 -2.00 11.60
C LEU A 13 -15.64 -2.43 12.99
N THR A 14 -15.97 -3.71 13.17
CA THR A 14 -16.14 -4.32 14.50
C THR A 14 -14.82 -4.49 15.22
N ALA A 15 -13.71 -4.30 14.50
CA ALA A 15 -12.37 -4.29 15.07
C ALA A 15 -12.12 -3.12 16.06
N ALA A 16 -13.11 -2.25 16.30
CA ALA A 16 -13.19 -1.41 17.50
C ALA A 16 -13.05 -2.24 18.79
N HIS A 17 -13.49 -3.51 18.75
CA HIS A 17 -13.30 -4.47 19.84
C HIS A 17 -11.91 -5.12 19.84
N GLN A 18 -10.88 -4.53 19.25
CA GLN A 18 -9.53 -5.08 19.35
C GLN A 18 -8.50 -3.97 19.63
N CYS A 19 -7.55 -4.21 20.53
CA CYS A 19 -6.50 -3.26 20.83
C CYS A 19 -5.56 -3.05 19.64
N ALA A 20 -5.36 -1.80 19.22
CA ALA A 20 -4.50 -1.45 18.08
C ALA A 20 -3.03 -1.89 18.23
N GLN A 21 -2.57 -2.05 19.47
CA GLN A 21 -1.19 -2.40 19.81
C GLN A 21 -0.97 -3.92 19.81
N CYS A 22 -1.77 -4.67 20.58
CA CYS A 22 -1.54 -6.10 20.84
C CYS A 22 -2.58 -7.05 20.25
N ASP A 23 -3.60 -6.53 19.55
CA ASP A 23 -4.75 -7.29 19.02
C ASP A 23 -5.66 -7.95 20.08
N TYR A 24 -5.52 -7.62 21.37
CA TYR A 24 -6.39 -8.13 22.44
C TYR A 24 -7.86 -7.76 22.18
N ASN A 25 -8.78 -8.71 22.39
CA ASN A 25 -10.21 -8.50 22.18
C ASN A 25 -10.81 -7.64 23.31
N LEU A 26 -11.26 -6.44 22.95
CA LEU A 26 -11.91 -5.45 23.80
C LEU A 26 -13.44 -5.59 23.84
N ALA A 27 -14.02 -6.62 23.22
CA ALA A 27 -15.45 -6.89 23.32
C ALA A 27 -15.86 -7.09 24.79
N GLY A 28 -16.90 -6.40 25.23
CA GLY A 28 -17.40 -6.44 26.62
C GLY A 28 -16.67 -5.53 27.61
N LEU A 29 -15.64 -4.78 27.18
CA LEU A 29 -14.94 -3.79 28.00
C LEU A 29 -15.46 -2.38 27.67
N GLU A 30 -16.73 -2.13 27.99
CA GLU A 30 -17.42 -0.88 27.61
C GLU A 30 -16.88 0.38 28.33
N HIS A 31 -16.11 0.21 29.40
CA HIS A 31 -15.70 1.32 30.30
C HIS A 31 -14.20 1.34 30.61
N VAL A 32 -13.40 0.46 30.02
CA VAL A 32 -11.97 0.39 30.36
C VAL A 32 -11.21 1.29 29.41
N GLU A 33 -10.59 2.34 29.93
CA GLU A 33 -9.82 3.29 29.12
C GLU A 33 -8.49 2.70 28.61
N HIS A 34 -8.01 1.57 29.17
CA HIS A 34 -6.68 1.02 28.90
C HIS A 34 -6.71 -0.48 28.65
N CYS A 35 -5.98 -0.96 27.64
CA CYS A 35 -5.92 -2.37 27.29
C CYS A 35 -5.29 -3.18 28.44
N PRO A 36 -5.91 -4.29 28.89
CA PRO A 36 -5.40 -5.06 30.02
C PRO A 36 -4.06 -5.75 29.74
N GLU A 37 -3.74 -6.02 28.47
CA GLU A 37 -2.49 -6.70 28.08
C GLU A 37 -1.31 -5.74 27.93
N CYS A 38 -1.54 -4.56 27.33
CA CYS A 38 -0.44 -3.66 26.96
C CYS A 38 -0.53 -2.26 27.56
N GLY A 39 -1.58 -1.95 28.31
CA GLY A 39 -1.80 -0.64 28.93
C GLY A 39 -2.06 0.50 27.93
N THR A 40 -2.23 0.22 26.64
CA THR A 40 -2.52 1.26 25.65
C THR A 40 -3.93 1.79 25.85
N ALA A 41 -4.07 3.11 25.94
CA ALA A 41 -5.38 3.73 26.05
C ALA A 41 -6.24 3.41 24.81
N PHE A 42 -7.49 3.00 25.01
CA PHE A 42 -8.47 2.79 23.95
C PHE A 42 -9.79 3.45 24.34
N GLY A 43 -10.41 4.13 23.38
CA GLY A 43 -11.77 4.66 23.50
C GLY A 43 -12.67 4.06 22.42
N PRO A 44 -13.99 3.99 22.66
CA PRO A 44 -14.97 3.46 21.69
C PRO A 44 -14.95 4.18 20.33
N GLU A 45 -14.36 5.38 20.26
CA GLU A 45 -14.33 6.22 19.05
C GLU A 45 -12.93 6.38 18.44
N SER A 46 -11.93 5.64 18.92
CA SER A 46 -10.53 6.07 18.79
C SER A 46 -9.78 5.60 17.54
N HIS A 47 -10.29 4.61 16.80
CA HIS A 47 -9.55 4.06 15.67
C HIS A 47 -10.38 3.30 14.63
N MET A 48 -9.91 3.33 13.37
CA MET A 48 -10.45 2.57 12.24
C MET A 48 -9.38 1.61 11.70
N ARG A 49 -9.74 0.36 11.41
CA ARG A 49 -8.82 -0.62 10.84
C ARG A 49 -9.19 -0.95 9.40
N ILE A 50 -8.18 -0.92 8.54
CA ILE A 50 -8.29 -1.31 7.14
C ILE A 50 -7.16 -2.29 6.82
N VAL A 51 -7.49 -3.33 6.06
CA VAL A 51 -6.47 -4.22 5.49
C VAL A 51 -6.22 -3.80 4.05
N GLY A 52 -4.97 -3.44 3.76
CA GLY A 52 -4.62 -2.84 2.48
C GLY A 52 -3.27 -3.29 1.95
N ILE A 53 -2.97 -2.86 0.73
CA ILE A 53 -1.69 -3.04 0.07
C ILE A 53 -1.03 -1.65 0.01
N PRO A 54 0.06 -1.41 0.76
CA PRO A 54 0.73 -0.12 0.75
C PRO A 54 1.29 0.18 -0.63
N GLN A 55 1.09 1.41 -1.07
CA GLN A 55 1.76 1.93 -2.23
C GLN A 55 3.04 2.62 -1.78
N ARG A 56 4.12 1.85 -1.64
CA ARG A 56 5.46 2.44 -1.56
C ARG A 56 5.67 3.30 -2.82
N SER A 57 5.92 4.59 -2.63
CA SER A 57 6.21 5.57 -3.68
C SER A 57 7.57 5.31 -4.35
N GLU A 58 8.37 4.41 -3.77
CA GLU A 58 9.70 4.07 -4.25
C GLU A 58 9.69 3.29 -5.57
N THR A 59 10.20 3.97 -6.60
CA THR A 59 10.96 3.41 -7.75
C THR A 59 10.19 2.81 -8.93
N VAL A 60 9.19 3.53 -9.43
CA VAL A 60 8.86 3.41 -10.88
C VAL A 60 9.99 4.01 -11.74
N LEU A 61 10.70 5.01 -11.21
CA LEU A 61 11.77 5.74 -11.90
C LEU A 61 12.96 4.86 -12.31
N TRP A 62 13.54 4.07 -11.39
CA TRP A 62 14.66 3.18 -11.74
C TRP A 62 14.27 2.18 -12.82
N ARG A 63 13.07 1.58 -12.73
CA ARG A 63 12.58 0.66 -13.75
C ARG A 63 12.44 1.34 -15.11
N ARG A 64 11.93 2.58 -15.15
CA ARG A 64 11.86 3.38 -16.38
C ARG A 64 13.24 3.71 -16.93
N ILE A 65 14.21 4.05 -16.08
CA ILE A 65 15.60 4.31 -16.48
C ILE A 65 16.22 3.03 -17.08
N VAL A 66 16.07 1.88 -16.43
CA VAL A 66 16.58 0.60 -16.95
C VAL A 66 15.97 0.26 -18.31
N TRP A 67 14.64 0.43 -18.47
CA TRP A 67 14.00 0.26 -19.79
C TRP A 67 14.51 1.26 -20.83
N GLY A 68 14.71 2.52 -20.45
CA GLY A 68 15.28 3.55 -21.33
C GLY A 68 16.68 3.18 -21.81
N ILE A 69 17.56 2.74 -20.91
CA ILE A 69 18.91 2.27 -21.24
C ILE A 69 18.83 1.07 -22.19
N LEU A 70 17.95 0.10 -21.92
CA LEU A 70 17.81 -1.11 -22.73
C LEU A 70 17.33 -0.79 -24.16
N ILE A 71 16.43 0.19 -24.31
CA ILE A 71 15.99 0.70 -25.62
C ILE A 71 17.13 1.41 -26.36
N ILE A 72 17.88 2.29 -25.67
CA ILE A 72 19.02 3.01 -26.27
C ILE A 72 20.10 2.03 -26.74
N VAL A 73 20.47 1.07 -25.89
CA VAL A 73 21.46 0.03 -26.23
C VAL A 73 20.98 -0.80 -27.41
N GLY A 74 19.70 -1.21 -27.42
CA GLY A 74 19.09 -1.91 -28.54
C GLY A 74 19.11 -1.11 -29.85
N ALA A 75 18.82 0.20 -29.80
CA ALA A 75 18.84 1.08 -30.96
C ALA A 75 20.27 1.30 -31.49
N VAL A 76 21.25 1.54 -30.62
CA VAL A 76 22.66 1.67 -31.00
C VAL A 76 23.18 0.37 -31.62
N LEU A 77 22.83 -0.77 -31.03
CA LEU A 77 23.18 -2.07 -31.59
C LEU A 77 22.52 -2.27 -32.96
N SER A 78 21.23 -1.97 -33.12
CA SER A 78 20.51 -2.04 -34.41
C SER A 78 21.14 -1.13 -35.46
N GLN A 79 21.55 0.08 -35.10
CA GLN A 79 22.19 1.02 -36.01
C GLN A 79 23.59 0.53 -36.41
N THR A 80 24.38 0.05 -35.45
CA THR A 80 25.69 -0.58 -35.68
C THR A 80 25.55 -1.81 -36.57
N TRP A 81 24.45 -2.55 -36.42
CA TRP A 81 24.10 -3.72 -37.23
C TRP A 81 23.91 -3.37 -38.70
N MET A 82 23.24 -2.25 -39.01
CA MET A 82 23.09 -1.77 -40.40
C MET A 82 24.44 -1.47 -41.06
N TYR A 83 25.40 -0.94 -40.29
CA TYR A 83 26.75 -0.69 -40.80
C TYR A 83 27.58 -1.97 -40.94
N PHE A 84 27.41 -2.94 -40.02
CA PHE A 84 28.17 -4.19 -40.03
C PHE A 84 27.66 -5.23 -41.03
N PHE A 85 26.38 -5.23 -41.41
CA PHE A 85 25.87 -6.15 -42.46
C PHE A 85 26.52 -5.94 -43.83
N ALA A 86 27.24 -4.84 -44.03
CA ALA A 86 28.13 -4.63 -45.17
C ALA A 86 29.43 -5.47 -45.11
N SER A 87 29.77 -6.10 -43.97
CA SER A 87 30.97 -6.92 -43.80
C SER A 87 30.73 -8.16 -42.93
N SER A 88 30.99 -9.34 -43.51
CA SER A 88 30.80 -10.74 -43.09
C SER A 88 31.02 -11.26 -41.63
N ALA A 89 30.93 -10.46 -40.56
CA ALA A 89 31.15 -10.91 -39.17
C ALA A 89 29.88 -11.41 -38.43
N MET A 90 29.22 -12.45 -38.94
CA MET A 90 27.97 -13.01 -38.37
C MET A 90 28.11 -13.61 -36.95
N LYS A 91 29.31 -14.03 -36.52
CA LYS A 91 29.51 -14.76 -35.25
C LYS A 91 29.39 -13.87 -34.01
N ILE A 92 29.91 -12.65 -34.07
CA ILE A 92 29.88 -11.70 -32.94
C ILE A 92 28.43 -11.29 -32.64
N VAL A 93 27.62 -11.13 -33.69
CA VAL A 93 26.19 -10.80 -33.60
C VAL A 93 25.42 -11.84 -32.79
N GLY A 94 25.62 -13.13 -33.06
CA GLY A 94 24.91 -14.20 -32.35
C GLY A 94 25.19 -14.20 -30.84
N ILE A 95 26.43 -13.92 -30.44
CA ILE A 95 26.83 -13.86 -29.03
C ILE A 95 26.15 -12.67 -28.33
N VAL A 96 26.17 -11.48 -28.93
CA VAL A 96 25.55 -10.28 -28.34
C VAL A 96 24.04 -10.45 -28.19
N PHE A 97 23.37 -11.01 -29.21
CA PHE A 97 21.93 -11.29 -29.15
C PHE A 97 21.59 -12.26 -28.01
N LEU A 98 22.35 -13.35 -27.85
CA LEU A 98 22.17 -14.30 -26.75
C LEU A 98 22.35 -13.66 -25.38
N VAL A 99 23.33 -12.76 -25.21
CA VAL A 99 23.54 -12.02 -23.96
C VAL A 99 22.35 -11.11 -23.64
N LEU A 100 21.82 -10.37 -24.64
CA LEU A 100 20.63 -9.53 -24.44
C LEU A 100 19.38 -10.34 -24.10
N LEU A 101 19.20 -11.49 -24.76
CA LEU A 101 18.08 -12.38 -24.51
C LEU A 101 18.17 -13.02 -23.12
N ALA A 102 19.38 -13.41 -22.69
CA ALA A 102 19.62 -13.91 -21.34
C ALA A 102 19.39 -12.81 -20.28
N ALA A 103 19.82 -11.58 -20.54
CA ALA A 103 19.62 -10.44 -19.63
C ALA A 103 18.14 -10.08 -19.49
N THR A 104 17.40 -9.97 -20.59
CA THR A 104 15.95 -9.70 -20.57
C THR A 104 15.17 -10.83 -19.90
N THR A 105 15.50 -12.09 -20.18
CA THR A 105 14.89 -13.25 -19.53
C THR A 105 15.20 -13.26 -18.03
N GLY A 106 16.46 -13.03 -17.65
CA GLY A 106 16.88 -12.90 -16.26
C GLY A 106 16.14 -11.77 -15.54
N MET A 107 15.92 -10.65 -16.21
CA MET A 107 15.17 -9.51 -15.67
C MET A 107 13.68 -9.82 -15.50
N LEU A 108 13.06 -10.55 -16.43
CA LEU A 108 11.67 -11.02 -16.30
C LEU A 108 11.53 -12.04 -15.15
N LEU A 109 12.49 -12.94 -14.99
CA LEU A 109 12.50 -13.95 -13.93
C LEU A 109 12.80 -13.36 -12.55
N THR A 110 13.68 -12.37 -12.47
CA THR A 110 14.03 -11.66 -11.22
C THR A 110 13.04 -10.56 -10.87
N SER A 111 12.28 -10.05 -11.85
CA SER A 111 11.05 -9.26 -11.66
C SER A 111 9.90 -10.09 -11.08
N ARG A 112 10.21 -11.10 -10.24
CA ARG A 112 9.27 -11.60 -9.25
C ARG A 112 8.89 -10.42 -8.39
N GLN A 113 7.80 -9.79 -8.81
CA GLN A 113 7.00 -8.85 -8.07
C GLN A 113 6.79 -9.52 -6.72
N LYS A 114 7.63 -9.19 -5.73
CA LYS A 114 7.41 -9.63 -4.35
C LYS A 114 6.02 -9.13 -4.07
N SER A 115 5.06 -10.05 -4.07
CA SER A 115 3.66 -9.72 -3.84
C SER A 115 3.68 -8.96 -2.53
N LYS A 116 3.40 -7.66 -2.61
CA LYS A 116 3.58 -6.77 -1.46
C LYS A 116 2.84 -7.42 -0.30
N PRO A 117 3.50 -7.60 0.86
CA PRO A 117 2.80 -8.15 2.00
C PRO A 117 1.60 -7.24 2.23
N THR A 118 0.45 -7.87 2.38
CA THR A 118 -0.72 -7.19 2.90
C THR A 118 -0.34 -6.57 4.24
N GLU A 119 -0.76 -5.34 4.47
CA GLU A 119 -0.56 -4.65 5.73
C GLU A 119 -1.91 -4.40 6.41
N LYS A 120 -1.92 -4.59 7.72
CA LYS A 120 -2.95 -4.05 8.61
C LYS A 120 -2.61 -2.58 8.82
N ILE A 121 -3.55 -1.72 8.47
CA ILE A 121 -3.43 -0.27 8.60
C ILE A 121 -4.46 0.16 9.63
N THR A 122 -4.02 0.81 10.68
CA THR A 122 -4.87 1.33 11.75
C THR A 122 -4.79 2.84 11.72
N PHE A 123 -5.89 3.51 11.45
CA PHE A 123 -6.02 4.95 11.60
C PHE A 123 -6.48 5.23 13.02
N ALA A 124 -5.80 6.12 13.72
CA ALA A 124 -6.16 6.58 15.05
C ALA A 124 -5.92 8.08 15.14
N TRP A 125 -6.42 8.73 16.19
CA TRP A 125 -6.19 10.16 16.41
C TRP A 125 -4.71 10.55 16.47
N ALA A 126 -3.84 9.65 16.94
CA ALA A 126 -2.39 9.89 17.03
C ALA A 126 -1.64 9.69 15.69
N GLY A 127 -2.24 9.03 14.70
CA GLY A 127 -1.57 8.75 13.44
C GLY A 127 -2.06 7.49 12.72
N ILE A 128 -1.19 7.00 11.83
CA ILE A 128 -1.40 5.80 11.03
C ILE A 128 -0.44 4.72 11.52
N GLY A 129 -0.98 3.67 12.15
CA GLY A 129 -0.26 2.45 12.50
C GLY A 129 -0.22 1.47 11.33
N ARG A 130 0.95 0.91 11.04
CA ARG A 130 1.16 -0.12 10.01
C ARG A 130 1.75 -1.39 10.61
N ARG A 131 1.23 -2.54 10.20
CA ARG A 131 1.74 -3.84 10.64
C ARG A 131 1.59 -4.88 9.54
N GLU A 132 2.56 -5.79 9.42
CA GLU A 132 2.47 -6.92 8.47
C GLU A 132 1.26 -7.81 8.81
N TRP A 133 0.40 -8.06 7.81
CA TRP A 133 -0.76 -8.94 7.99
C TRP A 133 -0.34 -10.40 8.16
N GLY A 134 -0.93 -11.08 9.13
CA GLY A 134 -0.71 -12.51 9.39
C GLY A 134 0.58 -12.86 10.14
N ARG A 135 1.35 -11.86 10.60
CA ARG A 135 2.54 -12.08 11.43
C ARG A 135 2.27 -11.66 12.88
N GLN A 136 2.14 -12.65 13.76
CA GLN A 136 2.06 -12.41 15.20
C GLN A 136 3.38 -11.78 15.69
N GLY A 137 3.28 -10.78 16.57
CA GLY A 137 4.44 -10.08 17.13
C GLY A 137 5.18 -9.11 16.19
N ALA A 138 4.66 -8.85 14.98
CA ALA A 138 5.23 -7.81 14.13
C ALA A 138 5.07 -6.42 14.80
N LYS A 139 6.17 -5.67 14.90
CA LYS A 139 6.17 -4.32 15.46
C LYS A 139 5.26 -3.42 14.63
N THR A 140 4.36 -2.69 15.29
CA THR A 140 3.56 -1.65 14.65
C THR A 140 4.44 -0.43 14.40
N GLU A 141 4.54 0.00 13.15
CA GLU A 141 5.17 1.27 12.76
C GLU A 141 4.11 2.36 12.83
N LEU A 142 4.29 3.33 13.74
CA LEU A 142 3.38 4.47 13.89
C LEU A 142 3.92 5.65 13.08
N MET A 143 3.09 6.22 12.23
CA MET A 143 3.36 7.45 11.49
C MET A 143 2.42 8.52 12.02
N GLU A 144 2.96 9.59 12.61
CA GLU A 144 2.17 10.70 13.14
C GLU A 144 1.46 11.47 12.04
N TRP A 145 0.30 12.07 12.34
CA TRP A 145 -0.40 12.91 11.39
C TRP A 145 0.39 14.19 11.08
N PRO A 146 0.57 14.54 9.80
CA PRO A 146 0.97 15.90 9.42
C PRO A 146 -0.12 16.91 9.82
N GLN A 147 0.27 18.16 10.07
CA GLN A 147 -0.66 19.21 10.50
C GLN A 147 -1.81 19.44 9.51
N GLU A 148 -1.50 19.43 8.21
CA GLU A 148 -2.48 19.59 7.14
C GLU A 148 -2.39 18.42 6.16
N VAL A 149 -3.40 17.55 6.20
CA VAL A 149 -3.55 16.51 5.17
C VAL A 149 -4.88 16.57 4.46
N ALA A 150 -4.84 16.24 3.17
CA ALA A 150 -5.99 16.02 2.34
C ALA A 150 -6.17 14.51 2.12
N VAL A 151 -7.35 14.00 2.48
CA VAL A 151 -7.74 12.61 2.28
C VAL A 151 -8.45 12.49 0.93
N GLN A 152 -7.97 11.60 0.07
CA GLN A 152 -8.57 11.33 -1.24
C GLN A 152 -8.73 9.83 -1.46
N ILE A 153 -9.94 9.39 -1.79
CA ILE A 153 -10.22 8.00 -2.16
C ILE A 153 -10.58 7.94 -3.64
N ILE A 154 -9.77 7.22 -4.43
CA ILE A 154 -9.95 7.04 -5.87
C ILE A 154 -10.52 5.65 -6.14
N THR A 155 -11.60 5.59 -6.92
CA THR A 155 -12.18 4.31 -7.35
C THR A 155 -11.34 3.66 -8.45
N VAL A 156 -10.82 2.46 -8.13
CA VAL A 156 -10.07 1.63 -9.09
C VAL A 156 -11.00 0.58 -9.70
N SER A 157 -11.91 0.01 -8.91
CA SER A 157 -12.96 -0.90 -9.36
C SER A 157 -14.17 -0.85 -8.41
N THR A 158 -15.17 -1.71 -8.63
CA THR A 158 -16.35 -1.84 -7.77
C THR A 158 -16.00 -2.22 -6.32
N VAL A 159 -14.93 -3.01 -6.14
CA VAL A 159 -14.52 -3.53 -4.83
C VAL A 159 -13.20 -2.91 -4.35
N TRP A 160 -12.34 -2.46 -5.26
CA TRP A 160 -11.04 -1.89 -4.90
C TRP A 160 -11.02 -0.38 -4.99
N GLN A 161 -10.58 0.23 -3.89
CA GLN A 161 -10.39 1.66 -3.76
C GLN A 161 -8.91 1.95 -3.47
N ARG A 162 -8.47 3.16 -3.82
CA ARG A 162 -7.12 3.65 -3.54
C ARG A 162 -7.23 4.86 -2.62
N LEU A 163 -6.80 4.70 -1.39
CA LEU A 163 -6.65 5.80 -0.43
C LEU A 163 -5.32 6.50 -0.70
N ILE A 164 -5.36 7.82 -0.77
CA ILE A 164 -4.21 8.71 -0.89
C ILE A 164 -4.39 9.81 0.14
N ILE A 165 -3.40 9.97 1.01
CA ILE A 165 -3.31 11.03 1.99
C ILE A 165 -2.14 11.90 1.54
N LYS A 166 -2.42 13.15 1.23
CA LYS A 166 -1.41 14.13 0.80
C LYS A 166 -1.17 15.13 1.91
N THR A 167 0.07 15.50 2.13
CA THR A 167 0.42 16.67 2.95
C THR A 167 0.27 17.91 2.07
N ILE A 168 -0.35 18.96 2.60
CA ILE A 168 -0.41 20.27 1.95
C ILE A 168 0.79 21.05 2.48
N GLU A 169 1.76 21.36 1.62
CA GLU A 169 2.89 22.22 1.97
C GLU A 169 2.50 23.69 1.76
N MET A 170 3.15 24.62 2.48
CA MET A 170 2.82 26.05 2.45
C MET A 170 2.91 26.66 1.05
N ASP A 171 3.73 26.07 0.17
CA ASP A 171 3.92 26.52 -1.22
C ASP A 171 2.79 26.07 -2.16
N GLY A 172 1.77 25.39 -1.63
CA GLY A 172 0.67 24.79 -2.39
C GLY A 172 1.06 23.50 -3.11
N GLU A 173 2.32 23.05 -2.99
CA GLU A 173 2.75 21.74 -3.44
C GLU A 173 2.16 20.67 -2.51
N SER A 174 1.70 19.55 -3.10
CA SER A 174 1.16 18.44 -2.32
C SER A 174 2.02 17.20 -2.50
N SER A 175 2.62 16.74 -1.40
CA SER A 175 3.41 15.52 -1.38
C SER A 175 2.55 14.35 -0.86
N VAL A 176 2.74 13.16 -1.43
CA VAL A 176 1.98 11.98 -0.99
C VAL A 176 2.58 11.45 0.31
N PHE A 177 1.91 11.69 1.42
CA PHE A 177 2.28 11.18 2.74
C PHE A 177 2.06 9.68 2.85
N PHE A 178 0.86 9.23 2.48
CA PHE A 178 0.48 7.83 2.56
C PHE A 178 -0.42 7.43 1.40
N ALA A 179 -0.24 6.23 0.88
CA ALA A 179 -1.15 5.67 -0.12
C ALA A 179 -1.29 4.16 0.06
N CYS A 180 -2.52 3.66 -0.04
CA CYS A 180 -2.78 2.22 0.00
C CYS A 180 -3.97 1.85 -0.90
N GLY A 181 -3.92 0.65 -1.47
CA GLY A 181 -5.08 0.03 -2.08
C GLY A 181 -5.81 -0.80 -1.03
N PHE A 182 -7.13 -0.67 -0.92
CA PHE A 182 -7.93 -1.45 0.02
C PHE A 182 -9.26 -1.87 -0.61
N LYS A 183 -9.87 -2.92 -0.07
CA LYS A 183 -11.20 -3.33 -0.49
C LYS A 183 -12.24 -2.44 0.18
N CYS A 184 -13.14 -1.84 -0.57
CA CYS A 184 -14.26 -1.08 -0.05
C CYS A 184 -15.30 -0.92 -1.17
N ARG A 185 -16.58 -1.11 -0.84
CA ARG A 185 -17.65 -0.86 -1.80
C ARG A 185 -17.85 0.63 -1.99
N LYS A 186 -18.33 1.02 -3.17
CA LYS A 186 -18.46 2.43 -3.53
C LYS A 186 -19.39 3.18 -2.57
N GLU A 187 -20.46 2.54 -2.09
CA GLU A 187 -21.39 3.10 -1.11
C GLU A 187 -20.74 3.48 0.23
N HIS A 188 -19.65 2.83 0.63
CA HIS A 188 -18.99 3.07 1.90
C HIS A 188 -17.86 4.11 1.81
N ILE A 189 -17.48 4.56 0.61
CA ILE A 189 -16.39 5.52 0.41
C ILE A 189 -16.61 6.83 1.20
N PRO A 190 -17.79 7.48 1.14
CA PRO A 190 -17.98 8.74 1.86
C PRO A 190 -17.80 8.60 3.36
N TRP A 191 -18.25 7.48 3.92
CA TRP A 191 -18.10 7.18 5.34
C TRP A 191 -16.64 6.89 5.72
N VAL A 192 -15.93 6.05 4.94
CA VAL A 192 -14.50 5.80 5.20
C VAL A 192 -13.70 7.11 5.14
N GLN A 193 -14.01 7.97 4.16
CA GLN A 193 -13.37 9.26 4.04
C GLN A 193 -13.65 10.16 5.25
N SER A 194 -14.92 10.32 5.64
CA SER A 194 -15.28 11.17 6.78
C SER A 194 -14.75 10.63 8.11
N THR A 195 -14.66 9.32 8.29
CA THR A 195 -14.02 8.70 9.47
C THR A 195 -12.54 9.02 9.55
N ILE A 196 -11.80 8.91 8.44
CA ILE A 196 -10.36 9.23 8.43
C ILE A 196 -10.15 10.73 8.70
N GLU A 197 -10.96 11.60 8.09
CA GLU A 197 -10.93 13.04 8.32
C GLU A 197 -11.29 13.40 9.78
N ALA A 198 -12.29 12.75 10.38
CA ALA A 198 -12.64 12.94 11.78
C ALA A 198 -11.49 12.52 12.71
N LEU A 199 -10.90 11.34 12.48
CA LEU A 199 -9.75 10.86 13.25
C LEU A 199 -8.54 11.80 13.15
N GLN A 200 -8.27 12.34 11.96
CA GLN A 200 -7.22 13.34 11.76
C GLN A 200 -7.49 14.61 12.57
N ARG A 201 -8.75 15.08 12.62
CA ARG A 201 -9.14 16.28 13.38
C ARG A 201 -9.29 16.03 14.90
N GLY A 202 -9.19 14.78 15.35
CA GLY A 202 -9.50 14.41 16.72
C GLY A 202 -10.99 14.53 17.05
N GLU A 203 -11.85 14.49 16.05
CA GLU A 203 -13.31 14.53 16.17
C GLU A 203 -13.88 13.13 16.41
N PRO A 204 -15.08 13.04 17.02
CA PRO A 204 -15.80 11.78 17.17
C PRO A 204 -16.07 11.15 15.79
N VAL A 205 -15.87 9.83 15.71
CA VAL A 205 -16.06 9.08 14.46
C VAL A 205 -17.55 9.05 14.09
N PRO A 206 -17.93 9.39 12.84
CA PRO A 206 -19.32 9.34 12.43
C PRO A 206 -19.87 7.92 12.53
N VAL A 207 -21.09 7.80 13.08
CA VAL A 207 -21.82 6.53 13.19
C VAL A 207 -21.91 5.90 11.79
N GLY A 208 -21.28 4.73 11.64
CA GLY A 208 -21.22 4.04 10.36
C GLY A 208 -22.56 3.47 9.92
N PRO A 209 -22.70 3.12 8.63
CA PRO A 209 -23.83 2.33 8.18
C PRO A 209 -23.85 1.02 8.99
N ILE A 210 -24.99 0.72 9.60
CA ILE A 210 -25.15 -0.33 10.61
C ILE A 210 -24.94 -1.75 10.01
N ASP A 211 -24.90 -1.90 8.68
CA ASP A 211 -24.98 -3.17 7.96
C ASP A 211 -23.68 -3.62 7.23
N ILE A 212 -22.50 -3.37 7.80
CA ILE A 212 -21.23 -3.75 7.13
C ILE A 212 -20.83 -5.21 7.42
N THR A 213 -21.54 -5.90 8.32
CA THR A 213 -21.12 -7.17 8.92
C THR A 213 -21.65 -8.46 8.28
N GLN A 214 -22.51 -8.42 7.26
CA GLN A 214 -23.27 -9.64 6.87
C GLN A 214 -23.16 -10.15 5.41
N THR A 215 -22.13 -9.81 4.63
CA THR A 215 -21.94 -10.44 3.29
C THR A 215 -20.52 -10.84 2.96
#